data_AF-A0A534WQT9-F1
#
_entry.id   AF-A0A534WQT9-F1
#
_cell.length_a   1.000
_cell.length_b   1.000
_cell.length_c   1.000
_cell.angle_alpha   90.00
_cell.angle_beta   90.00
_cell.angle_gamma   90.00
#
_symmetry.space_group_name_H-M   'P 1'
#
loop_
_entity.id
_entity.type
_entity.pdbx_description
1 polymer ?
#
loop_
_entity_poly.entity_id
_entity_poly.type
_entity_poly.pdbx_seq_one_letter_code
_entity_poly.pdbx_strand_id
1 'polypeptide(L)'
;MRRLPPPEPRCRSPSWSPSSFPTAASWCSCPGVVKSLEEAGDELFTMYRFPKQQWKNIRTTNVIERLNGEFRRRVKTQGSLPSEDAALVLLFGLIATGQIKLRKIDGYKKLAAVISEQTRRAA
;
A
#
# COMPACT_ATOMS: atom_id res chain seq x y z
N MET A 1 -33.01 -12.78 -23.77
CA MET A 1 -32.29 -11.55 -23.39
C MET A 1 -30.89 -11.91 -22.91
N ARG A 2 -29.84 -11.69 -23.71
CA ARG A 2 -28.45 -11.97 -23.29
C ARG A 2 -27.94 -10.81 -22.44
N ARG A 3 -27.54 -11.07 -21.19
CA ARG A 3 -26.90 -10.06 -20.33
C ARG A 3 -25.53 -9.74 -20.90
N LEU A 4 -25.28 -8.46 -21.18
CA LEU A 4 -23.95 -7.98 -21.57
C LEU A 4 -22.97 -8.11 -20.38
N PRO A 5 -21.69 -8.42 -20.63
CA PRO A 5 -20.67 -8.42 -19.60
C PRO A 5 -20.45 -7.01 -19.02
N PRO A 6 -20.05 -6.88 -17.74
CA PRO A 6 -19.76 -5.58 -17.14
C PRO A 6 -18.59 -4.90 -17.88
N PRO A 7 -18.62 -3.57 -18.06
CA PRO A 7 -17.54 -2.86 -18.74
C PRO A 7 -16.23 -3.01 -17.97
N GLU A 8 -15.12 -3.17 -18.71
CA GLU A 8 -13.77 -3.22 -18.12
C GLU A 8 -13.50 -1.99 -17.24
N PRO A 9 -12.74 -2.15 -16.14
CA PRO A 9 -12.31 -1.01 -15.34
C PRO A 9 -11.38 -0.14 -16.20
N ARG A 10 -11.90 1.02 -16.61
CA ARG A 10 -11.13 2.08 -17.29
C ARG A 10 -9.91 2.42 -16.43
N CYS A 11 -8.74 1.91 -16.81
CA CYS A 11 -7.47 2.45 -16.36
C CYS A 11 -7.40 3.89 -16.88
N ARG A 12 -7.70 4.88 -16.04
CA ARG A 12 -7.36 6.27 -16.36
C ARG A 12 -5.84 6.30 -16.53
N SER A 13 -5.40 6.55 -17.75
CA SER A 13 -4.01 6.86 -18.03
C SER A 13 -3.63 8.07 -17.15
N PRO A 14 -2.52 7.98 -16.39
CA PRO A 14 -2.00 9.14 -15.69
C PRO A 14 -1.60 10.20 -16.73
N SER A 15 -2.05 11.45 -16.57
CA SER A 15 -1.82 12.56 -17.51
C SER A 15 -0.41 13.16 -17.45
N TRP A 16 0.60 12.39 -17.01
CA TRP A 16 1.94 12.92 -16.79
C TRP A 16 2.73 12.96 -18.10
N SER A 17 3.35 14.11 -18.38
CA SER A 17 4.32 14.26 -19.48
C SER A 17 5.62 13.52 -19.14
N PRO A 18 6.22 12.76 -20.07
CA PRO A 18 7.51 12.08 -19.85
C PRO A 18 8.66 13.01 -19.45
N SER A 19 8.58 14.30 -19.79
CA SER A 19 9.57 15.32 -19.44
C SER A 19 9.57 15.74 -17.96
N SER A 20 8.56 15.33 -17.19
CA SER A 20 8.43 15.65 -15.76
C SER A 20 8.89 14.50 -14.86
N PHE A 21 9.26 13.35 -15.43
CA PHE A 21 9.77 12.24 -14.64
C PHE A 21 11.24 12.50 -14.26
N PRO A 22 11.59 12.44 -12.97
CA PRO A 22 12.97 12.59 -12.53
C PRO A 22 13.81 11.47 -13.15
N THR A 23 14.67 11.82 -14.13
CA THR A 23 15.69 10.93 -14.70
C THR A 23 16.68 10.54 -13.62
N ALA A 24 17.37 9.39 -13.75
CA ALA A 24 18.33 8.91 -12.76
C ALA A 24 19.33 10.00 -12.28
N ALA A 25 19.71 10.93 -13.16
CA ALA A 25 20.56 12.08 -12.85
C ALA A 25 19.99 13.05 -11.79
N SER A 26 18.67 13.20 -11.70
CA SER A 26 18.02 14.08 -10.72
C SER A 26 18.01 13.50 -9.29
N TRP A 27 18.08 12.17 -9.15
CA TRP A 27 18.17 11.50 -7.85
C TRP A 27 19.56 11.65 -7.22
N CYS A 28 20.61 11.79 -8.04
CA CYS A 28 21.98 12.06 -7.59
C CYS A 28 22.12 13.36 -6.79
N SER A 29 21.16 14.28 -6.89
CA SER A 29 21.12 15.51 -6.09
C SER A 29 20.78 15.25 -4.61
N CYS A 30 20.19 14.08 -4.30
CA CYS A 30 19.75 13.70 -2.96
C CYS A 30 20.45 12.42 -2.49
N PRO A 31 21.66 12.50 -1.91
CA PRO A 31 22.47 11.32 -1.57
C PRO A 31 21.78 10.37 -0.60
N GLY A 32 20.95 10.88 0.32
CA GLY A 32 20.19 10.03 1.25
C GLY A 32 19.13 9.15 0.56
N VAL A 33 18.52 9.65 -0.53
CA VAL A 33 17.53 8.87 -1.29
C VAL A 33 18.23 7.78 -2.09
N VAL A 34 19.37 8.10 -2.71
CA VAL A 34 20.19 7.12 -3.43
C VAL A 34 20.63 6.01 -2.48
N LYS A 35 21.18 6.36 -1.32
CA LYS A 35 21.61 5.39 -0.31
C LYS A 35 20.46 4.49 0.15
N SER A 36 19.29 5.05 0.43
CA SER A 36 18.12 4.26 0.85
C SER A 36 17.61 3.32 -0.25
N LEU A 37 17.68 3.72 -1.53
CA LEU A 37 17.32 2.86 -2.66
C LEU A 37 18.36 1.74 -2.86
N GLU A 38 19.64 2.04 -2.71
CA GLU A 38 20.73 1.05 -2.76
C GLU A 38 20.62 0.04 -1.62
N GLU A 39 20.32 0.50 -0.40
CA GLU A 39 20.07 -0.36 0.77
C GLU A 39 18.87 -1.28 0.56
N ALA A 40 17.78 -0.78 -0.03
CA ALA A 40 16.59 -1.58 -0.30
C ALA A 40 16.78 -2.60 -1.43
N GLY A 41 17.64 -2.30 -2.41
CA GLY A 41 18.10 -3.22 -3.46
C GLY A 41 16.99 -4.09 -4.08
N ASP A 42 17.18 -5.41 -4.00
CA ASP A 42 16.26 -6.40 -4.58
C ASP A 42 14.92 -6.50 -3.85
N GLU A 43 14.84 -6.09 -2.59
CA GLU A 43 13.60 -6.16 -1.81
C GLU A 43 12.50 -5.26 -2.42
N LEU A 44 12.90 -4.15 -3.04
CA LEU A 44 12.00 -3.24 -3.76
C LEU A 44 11.24 -3.95 -4.89
N PHE A 45 11.84 -4.98 -5.49
CA PHE A 45 11.27 -5.76 -6.59
C PHE A 45 10.43 -6.95 -6.11
N THR A 46 10.29 -7.17 -4.81
CA THR A 46 9.49 -8.27 -4.24
C THR A 46 8.04 -8.26 -4.74
N MET A 47 7.48 -7.08 -5.03
CA MET A 47 6.13 -6.95 -5.61
C MET A 47 5.96 -7.76 -6.92
N TYR A 48 7.00 -7.87 -7.75
CA TYR A 48 6.93 -8.57 -9.04
C TYR A 48 6.80 -10.09 -8.90
N ARG A 49 7.08 -10.65 -7.71
CA ARG A 49 6.84 -12.07 -7.39
C ARG A 49 5.35 -12.39 -7.26
N PHE A 50 4.49 -11.38 -7.10
CA PHE A 50 3.04 -11.54 -6.99
C PHE A 50 2.34 -11.41 -8.36
N PRO A 51 1.14 -12.00 -8.52
CA PRO A 51 0.32 -11.79 -9.70
C PRO A 51 0.01 -10.31 -9.97
N LYS A 52 0.01 -9.90 -11.25
CA LYS A 52 -0.27 -8.50 -11.68
C LYS A 52 -1.53 -7.89 -11.08
N GLN A 53 -2.57 -8.70 -10.85
CA GLN A 53 -3.82 -8.26 -10.23
C GLN A 53 -3.61 -7.68 -8.82
N GLN A 54 -2.59 -8.15 -8.09
CA GLN A 54 -2.30 -7.75 -6.71
C GLN A 54 -1.35 -6.55 -6.60
N TRP A 55 -0.61 -6.21 -7.66
CA TRP A 55 0.39 -5.13 -7.63
C TRP A 55 -0.20 -3.80 -7.17
N LYS A 56 -1.44 -3.50 -7.59
CA LYS A 56 -2.13 -2.28 -7.16
C LYS A 56 -2.34 -2.23 -5.64
N ASN A 57 -2.59 -3.36 -5.00
CA ASN A 57 -2.81 -3.38 -3.54
C ASN A 57 -1.49 -3.35 -2.77
N ILE A 58 -0.42 -3.94 -3.31
CA ILE A 58 0.91 -3.96 -2.70
C ILE A 58 1.58 -2.59 -2.80
N ARG A 59 1.50 -1.92 -3.95
CA ARG A 59 2.19 -0.63 -4.17
C ARG A 59 1.52 0.58 -3.51
N THR A 60 0.26 0.48 -3.10
CA THR A 60 -0.47 1.64 -2.56
C THR A 60 -0.48 1.60 -1.06
N THR A 61 0.01 2.66 -0.44
CA THR A 61 -0.02 2.89 1.01
C THR A 61 -1.26 3.65 1.47
N ASN A 62 -2.19 4.00 0.56
CA ASN A 62 -3.36 4.85 0.83
C ASN A 62 -4.17 4.47 2.08
N VAL A 63 -4.34 3.18 2.33
CA VAL A 63 -5.10 2.69 3.49
C VAL A 63 -4.36 3.00 4.79
N ILE A 64 -3.05 2.74 4.82
CA ILE A 64 -2.17 3.00 5.96
C ILE A 64 -2.04 4.51 6.19
N GLU A 65 -1.88 5.28 5.12
CA GLU A 65 -1.85 6.75 5.17
C GLU A 65 -3.13 7.33 5.76
N ARG A 66 -4.29 6.84 5.30
CA ARG A 66 -5.59 7.27 5.82
C ARG A 66 -5.77 6.90 7.28
N LEU A 67 -5.35 5.69 7.67
CA LEU A 67 -5.38 5.23 9.05
C LEU A 67 -4.49 6.08 9.96
N ASN A 68 -3.25 6.31 9.56
CA ASN A 68 -2.30 7.14 10.29
C ASN A 68 -2.76 8.60 10.37
N GLY A 69 -3.41 9.11 9.32
CA GLY A 69 -4.00 10.44 9.31
C GLY A 69 -5.10 10.59 10.37
N GLU A 70 -6.04 9.66 10.41
CA GLU A 70 -7.12 9.67 11.42
C GLU A 70 -6.60 9.45 12.84
N PHE A 71 -5.63 8.55 13.01
CA PHE A 71 -4.95 8.33 14.28
C PHE A 71 -4.31 9.62 14.78
N ARG A 72 -3.47 10.27 13.95
CA ARG A 72 -2.82 11.54 14.29
C ARG A 72 -3.83 12.65 14.58
N ARG A 73 -4.94 12.72 13.84
CA ARG A 73 -6.00 13.71 14.07
C ARG A 73 -6.60 13.56 15.48
N ARG A 74 -6.91 12.33 15.90
CA ARG A 74 -7.50 12.05 17.22
C ARG A 74 -6.49 12.28 18.35
N VAL A 75 -5.26 11.85 18.17
CA VAL A 75 -4.18 12.08 19.15
C VAL A 75 -3.93 13.59 19.32
N LYS A 76 -3.91 14.36 18.22
CA LYS A 76 -3.74 15.82 18.28
C LYS A 76 -4.86 16.50 19.07
N THR A 77 -6.10 16.04 18.96
CA THR A 77 -7.22 16.60 19.74
C THR A 77 -7.18 16.18 21.21
N GLN A 78 -6.73 14.96 21.52
CA GLN A 78 -6.62 14.47 22.90
C GLN A 78 -5.43 15.08 23.65
N GLY A 79 -4.40 15.57 22.95
CA GLY A 79 -3.21 16.20 23.52
C GLY A 79 -2.21 15.21 24.08
N SER A 80 -2.62 14.40 25.07
CA SER A 80 -1.80 13.35 25.68
C SER A 80 -2.64 12.11 25.97
N LEU A 81 -2.07 10.92 25.71
CA LEU A 81 -2.69 9.66 26.07
C LEU A 81 -2.22 9.24 27.48
N PRO A 82 -3.11 8.69 28.32
CA PRO A 82 -2.76 8.35 29.70
C PRO A 82 -1.89 7.08 29.82
N SER A 83 -1.90 6.19 28.83
CA SER A 83 -1.09 4.96 28.79
C SER A 83 -0.90 4.44 27.36
N GLU A 84 0.01 3.48 27.19
CA GLU A 84 0.20 2.76 25.92
C GLU A 84 -1.07 1.98 25.52
N ASP A 85 -1.73 1.34 26.48
CA ASP A 85 -2.99 0.62 26.24
C ASP A 85 -4.08 1.53 25.66
N ALA A 86 -4.16 2.78 26.15
CA ALA A 86 -5.10 3.76 25.61
C ALA A 86 -4.81 4.08 24.13
N ALA A 87 -3.52 4.11 23.74
CA ALA A 87 -3.11 4.30 22.35
C ALA A 87 -3.54 3.10 21.48
N LEU A 88 -3.34 1.87 21.98
CA LEU A 88 -3.74 0.66 21.29
C LEU A 88 -5.25 0.57 21.13
N VAL A 89 -6.02 0.85 22.18
CA VAL A 89 -7.49 0.87 22.13
C VAL A 89 -7.98 1.91 21.12
N LEU A 90 -7.36 3.09 21.05
CA LEU A 90 -7.71 4.11 20.06
C LEU A 90 -7.40 3.65 18.63
N LEU A 91 -6.23 3.06 18.41
CA LEU A 91 -5.80 2.56 17.11
C LEU A 91 -6.68 1.40 16.62
N PHE A 92 -6.91 0.39 17.44
CA PHE A 92 -7.75 -0.75 17.08
C PHE A 92 -9.24 -0.36 17.03
N GLY A 93 -9.67 0.58 17.88
CA GLY A 93 -11.01 1.16 17.84
C GLY A 93 -11.29 1.85 16.51
N LEU A 94 -10.32 2.57 15.92
CA LEU A 94 -10.44 3.16 14.59
C LEU A 94 -10.69 2.11 13.49
N ILE A 95 -10.03 0.96 13.61
CA ILE A 95 -10.17 -0.15 12.67
C ILE A 95 -11.53 -0.84 12.87
N ALA A 96 -11.86 -1.20 14.11
CA ALA A 96 -13.08 -1.93 14.46
C ALA A 96 -14.36 -1.14 14.18
N THR A 97 -14.33 0.18 14.40
CA THR A 97 -15.48 1.07 14.11
C THR A 97 -15.71 1.31 12.62
N GLY A 98 -14.84 0.79 11.74
CA GLY A 98 -15.03 0.86 10.28
C GLY A 98 -14.89 2.26 9.69
N GLN A 99 -14.31 3.22 10.43
CA GLN A 99 -14.06 4.57 9.91
C GLN A 99 -13.08 4.56 8.73
N ILE A 100 -12.22 3.54 8.67
CA ILE A 100 -11.33 3.29 7.54
C ILE A 100 -11.87 2.08 6.78
N LYS A 101 -12.42 2.33 5.58
CA LYS A 101 -12.87 1.26 4.69
C LYS A 101 -11.66 0.62 4.00
N LEU A 102 -11.40 -0.64 4.34
CA LEU A 102 -10.41 -1.46 3.66
C LEU A 102 -10.96 -1.90 2.30
N ARG A 103 -10.17 -1.74 1.24
CA ARG A 103 -10.50 -2.30 -0.07
C ARG A 103 -10.28 -3.80 -0.03
N LYS A 104 -11.19 -4.57 -0.65
CA LYS A 104 -10.97 -5.99 -0.89
C LYS A 104 -9.75 -6.21 -1.78
N ILE A 105 -8.91 -7.19 -1.42
CA ILE A 105 -7.73 -7.53 -2.22
C ILE A 105 -8.17 -8.10 -3.57
N ASP A 106 -7.68 -7.49 -4.65
CA ASP A 106 -7.89 -7.97 -6.02
C ASP A 106 -7.18 -9.32 -6.21
N GLY A 107 -7.85 -10.28 -6.86
CA GLY A 107 -7.26 -11.61 -7.08
C GLY A 107 -7.09 -12.45 -5.81
N TYR A 108 -7.85 -12.16 -4.74
CA TYR A 108 -7.75 -12.88 -3.45
C TYR A 108 -7.83 -14.41 -3.55
N LYS A 109 -8.54 -14.95 -4.54
CA LYS A 109 -8.64 -16.40 -4.79
C LYS A 109 -7.28 -17.07 -5.07
N LYS A 110 -6.31 -16.30 -5.58
CA LYS A 110 -4.96 -16.79 -5.90
C LYS A 110 -3.98 -16.63 -4.73
N LEU A 111 -4.38 -15.97 -3.63
CA LEU A 111 -3.50 -15.72 -2.49
C LEU A 111 -3.00 -17.02 -1.86
N ALA A 112 -3.88 -17.99 -1.64
CA ALA A 112 -3.51 -19.26 -1.01
C ALA A 112 -2.40 -19.98 -1.81
N ALA A 113 -2.54 -20.03 -3.14
CA ALA A 113 -1.56 -20.64 -4.03
C ALA A 113 -0.23 -19.87 -4.06
N VAL A 114 -0.28 -18.53 -4.00
CA VAL A 114 0.94 -17.71 -3.91
C VAL A 114 1.64 -17.93 -2.58
N ILE A 115 0.91 -17.94 -1.46
CA ILE A 115 1.49 -18.12 -0.13
C ILE A 115 2.14 -19.50 -0.03
N SER A 116 1.46 -20.57 -0.44
CA SER A 116 2.05 -21.92 -0.42
C SER A 116 3.32 -22.02 -1.28
N GLU A 117 3.33 -21.36 -2.43
CA GLU A 117 4.49 -21.32 -3.32
C GLU A 117 5.66 -20.55 -2.68
N GLN A 118 5.39 -19.42 -2.01
CA GLN A 118 6.44 -18.67 -1.32
C GLN A 118 6.97 -19.41 -0.09
N THR A 119 6.10 -20.04 0.70
CA THR A 119 6.49 -20.85 1.86
C THR A 119 7.37 -22.03 1.43
N ARG A 120 7.05 -22.70 0.32
CA ARG A 120 7.85 -23.78 -0.25
C ARG A 120 9.22 -23.32 -0.76
N ARG A 121 9.36 -22.06 -1.18
CA ARG A 121 10.65 -21.49 -1.62
C ARG A 121 11.52 -21.00 -0.47
N ALA A 122 10.92 -20.75 0.70
CA ALA A 122 11.60 -20.26 1.89
C ALA A 122 12.02 -21.38 2.86
N ALA A 123 11.53 -22.60 2.64
CA ALA A 123 11.95 -23.84 3.32
C ALA A 123 13.04 -24.54 2.51
#